data_AF-A0A2N2YXW3-F1
#
_entry.id   AF-A0A2N2YXW3-F1
#
_cell.length_a   1.000
_cell.length_b   1.000
_cell.length_c   1.000
_cell.angle_alpha   90.00
_cell.angle_beta   90.00
_cell.angle_gamma   90.00
#
_symmetry.space_group_name_H-M   'P 1'
#
loop_
_entity.id
_entity.type
_entity.pdbx_description
1 polymer ?
#
loop_
_entity_poly.entity_id
_entity_poly.type
_entity_poly.pdbx_seq_one_letter_code
_entity_poly.pdbx_strand_id
1 'polypeptide(L)'
;MLQIRPIVQSRDLVNINIDAISKEDMILFSPSALGNGIINSISDIVYVKSNAFDPAKTFEIATELEAINHQFIKEDKNYILIGPGRWGSSDSWLGIPVKWPQISAAKIIIEAGQDNYKIDPSQGTHFFQNLTSFRVGYVTVNAYMDEGFIDSDYLDSIPAVQETAMVRHIRFANPIQTIINGQKRTAVILKEGVKVKK
;
A
#
# COMPACT_ATOMS: atom_id res chain seq x y z
N MET A 1 18.75 -33.52 -2.53
CA MET A 1 18.03 -33.34 -1.25
C MET A 1 17.70 -31.86 -1.13
N LEU A 2 16.41 -31.49 -1.16
CA LEU A 2 15.98 -30.12 -0.94
C LEU A 2 16.11 -29.80 0.56
N GLN A 3 17.09 -28.97 0.92
CA GLN A 3 17.13 -28.37 2.25
C GLN A 3 16.01 -27.34 2.37
N ILE A 4 15.00 -27.68 3.16
CA ILE A 4 13.97 -26.74 3.62
C ILE A 4 14.68 -25.77 4.57
N ARG A 5 14.80 -24.50 4.20
CA ARG A 5 15.22 -23.47 5.15
C ARG A 5 14.13 -23.34 6.22
N PRO A 6 14.46 -23.39 7.53
CA PRO A 6 13.48 -23.15 8.56
C PRO A 6 12.87 -21.78 8.35
N ILE A 7 11.54 -21.71 8.38
CA ILE A 7 10.82 -20.45 8.44
C ILE A 7 11.21 -19.83 9.79
N VAL A 8 12.09 -18.82 9.76
CA VAL A 8 12.16 -17.85 10.86
C VAL A 8 10.87 -17.04 10.76
N GLN A 9 9.80 -17.64 11.29
CA GLN A 9 8.65 -16.91 11.77
C GLN A 9 9.24 -16.07 12.89
N SER A 10 9.53 -14.80 12.63
CA SER A 10 9.71 -13.86 13.72
C SER A 10 8.39 -13.86 14.48
N ARG A 11 8.32 -14.69 15.53
CA ARG A 11 7.33 -14.69 16.61
C ARG A 11 7.43 -13.41 17.44
N ASP A 12 8.12 -12.38 16.94
CA ASP A 12 7.97 -11.01 17.38
C ASP A 12 6.57 -10.57 16.96
N LEU A 13 5.60 -10.92 17.79
CA LEU A 13 4.39 -10.14 17.96
C LEU A 13 4.83 -8.69 17.92
N VAL A 14 4.39 -7.94 16.91
CA VAL A 14 4.61 -6.50 16.85
C VAL A 14 3.83 -5.91 18.02
N ASN A 15 4.43 -5.93 19.21
CA ASN A 15 3.90 -5.33 20.43
C ASN A 15 4.18 -3.82 20.43
N ILE A 16 4.09 -3.20 19.25
CA ILE A 16 4.18 -1.76 19.12
C ILE A 16 2.82 -1.21 19.52
N ASN A 17 2.85 -0.32 20.49
CA ASN A 17 1.68 0.45 20.86
C ASN A 17 1.44 1.53 19.80
N ILE A 18 0.68 1.18 18.75
CA ILE A 18 0.26 2.11 17.69
C ILE A 18 -0.49 3.31 18.28
N ASP A 19 -1.23 3.10 19.37
CA ASP A 19 -2.02 4.14 20.03
C ASP A 19 -1.14 5.22 20.70
N ALA A 20 0.17 4.97 20.86
CA ALA A 20 1.12 5.94 21.42
C ALA A 20 1.80 6.82 20.34
N ILE A 21 1.55 6.56 19.06
CA ILE A 21 2.14 7.32 17.95
C ILE A 21 1.23 8.52 17.65
N SER A 22 1.81 9.72 17.54
CA SER A 22 1.04 10.92 17.22
C SER A 22 0.50 10.85 15.79
N LYS A 23 -0.73 11.36 15.57
CA LYS A 23 -1.34 11.43 14.24
C LYS A 23 -0.47 12.24 13.26
N GLU A 24 0.19 13.29 13.75
CA GLU A 24 1.01 14.19 12.94
C GLU A 24 2.27 13.51 12.37
N ASP A 25 2.72 12.42 13.00
CA ASP A 25 3.86 11.61 12.60
C ASP A 25 3.50 10.52 11.56
N MET A 26 2.22 10.37 11.25
CA MET A 26 1.72 9.33 10.36
C MET A 26 1.40 9.87 8.97
N ILE A 27 1.82 9.13 7.94
CA ILE A 27 1.31 9.27 6.58
C ILE A 27 -0.05 8.56 6.46
N LEU A 28 -0.18 7.40 7.11
CA LEU A 28 -1.38 6.57 7.04
C LEU A 28 -1.61 5.85 8.35
N PHE A 29 -2.88 5.79 8.76
CA PHE A 29 -3.37 4.83 9.74
C PHE A 29 -4.58 4.09 9.16
N SER A 30 -4.66 2.78 9.42
CA SER A 30 -5.81 1.97 9.06
C SER A 30 -6.13 0.95 10.15
N PRO A 31 -7.42 0.76 10.51
CA PRO A 31 -7.91 -0.32 11.35
C PRO A 31 -8.23 -1.62 10.58
N SER A 32 -7.85 -1.71 9.29
CA SER A 32 -8.07 -2.88 8.44
C SER A 32 -6.82 -3.22 7.63
N ALA A 33 -6.04 -4.16 8.13
CA ALA A 33 -4.80 -4.61 7.50
C ALA A 33 -4.61 -6.13 7.59
N LEU A 34 -3.98 -6.67 6.56
CA LEU A 34 -3.54 -8.05 6.42
C LEU A 34 -2.02 -8.09 6.21
N GLY A 35 -1.38 -9.06 6.85
CA GLY A 35 0.08 -9.15 6.96
C GLY A 35 0.52 -9.01 8.40
N ASN A 36 1.83 -9.09 8.64
CA ASN A 36 2.40 -8.91 9.97
C ASN A 36 3.88 -8.54 9.86
N GLY A 37 4.31 -7.49 10.57
CA GLY A 37 5.72 -7.13 10.68
C GLY A 37 6.00 -5.64 10.61
N ILE A 38 7.29 -5.31 10.62
CA ILE A 38 7.81 -3.94 10.47
C ILE A 38 8.64 -3.93 9.18
N ILE A 39 8.33 -3.00 8.28
CA ILE A 39 9.00 -2.83 6.98
C ILE A 39 9.74 -1.49 7.03
N ASN A 40 11.06 -1.52 6.92
CA ASN A 40 11.95 -0.35 7.00
C ASN A 40 12.87 -0.23 5.77
N SER A 41 12.46 -0.81 4.65
CA SER A 41 13.30 -0.95 3.43
C SER A 41 12.72 -0.22 2.21
N ILE A 42 11.61 0.48 2.37
CA ILE A 42 10.89 1.14 1.26
C ILE A 42 10.99 2.64 1.45
N SER A 43 11.42 3.33 0.39
CA SER A 43 11.47 4.80 0.33
C SER A 43 10.51 5.37 -0.70
N ASP A 44 9.78 4.53 -1.42
CA ASP A 44 8.99 4.91 -2.58
C ASP A 44 7.50 4.66 -2.34
N ILE A 45 6.68 5.68 -2.64
CA ILE A 45 5.23 5.56 -2.68
C ILE A 45 4.77 5.92 -4.10
N VAL A 46 3.96 5.04 -4.67
CA VAL A 46 3.25 5.25 -5.93
C VAL A 46 1.77 5.32 -5.59
N TYR A 47 1.10 6.39 -5.98
CA TYR A 47 -0.30 6.58 -5.70
C TYR A 47 -1.09 7.12 -6.89
N VAL A 48 -2.35 6.69 -6.98
CA VAL A 48 -3.31 7.28 -7.91
C VAL A 48 -3.83 8.58 -7.29
N LYS A 49 -3.72 9.68 -8.02
CA LYS A 49 -4.17 11.01 -7.58
C LYS A 49 -5.69 11.00 -7.41
N SER A 50 -6.18 11.22 -6.18
CA SER A 50 -7.60 11.10 -5.85
C SER A 50 -8.49 12.05 -6.69
N ASN A 51 -8.00 13.26 -6.97
CA ASN A 51 -8.72 14.25 -7.79
C ASN A 51 -8.72 13.93 -9.29
N ALA A 52 -7.86 13.03 -9.75
CA ALA A 52 -7.76 12.62 -11.15
C ALA A 52 -8.43 11.27 -11.42
N PHE A 53 -8.98 10.61 -10.38
CA PHE A 53 -9.66 9.34 -10.55
C PHE A 53 -10.96 9.52 -11.33
N ASP A 54 -11.04 8.82 -12.45
CA ASP A 54 -12.20 8.76 -13.32
C ASP A 54 -12.49 7.28 -13.61
N PRO A 55 -13.66 6.74 -13.24
CA PRO A 55 -14.06 5.38 -13.57
C PRO A 55 -13.87 5.04 -15.06
N ALA A 56 -14.08 6.00 -15.97
CA ALA A 56 -13.87 5.79 -17.39
C ALA A 56 -12.39 5.59 -17.79
N LYS A 57 -11.43 5.95 -16.94
CA LYS A 57 -9.98 5.88 -17.21
C LYS A 57 -9.24 4.81 -16.42
N THR A 58 -9.97 3.94 -15.71
CA THR A 58 -9.36 2.88 -14.87
C THR A 58 -8.39 1.97 -15.63
N PHE A 59 -8.62 1.69 -16.91
CA PHE A 59 -7.68 0.95 -17.76
C PHE A 59 -6.38 1.72 -18.04
N GLU A 60 -6.48 3.03 -18.29
CA GLU A 60 -5.31 3.90 -18.49
C GLU A 60 -4.46 3.95 -17.22
N ILE A 61 -5.09 4.03 -16.04
CA ILE A 61 -4.40 3.95 -14.74
C ILE A 61 -3.61 2.64 -14.62
N ALA A 62 -4.20 1.50 -15.01
CA ALA A 62 -3.50 0.22 -14.97
C ALA A 62 -2.26 0.20 -15.89
N THR A 63 -2.34 0.84 -17.07
CA THR A 63 -1.21 0.99 -17.99
C THR A 63 -0.12 1.91 -17.43
N GLU A 64 -0.49 3.05 -16.82
CA GLU A 64 0.47 3.95 -16.16
C GLU A 64 1.20 3.25 -15.01
N LEU A 65 0.47 2.49 -14.19
CA LEU A 65 1.04 1.68 -13.10
C LEU A 65 1.99 0.60 -13.61
N GLU A 66 1.64 -0.09 -14.71
CA GLU A 66 2.51 -1.10 -15.32
C GLU A 66 3.85 -0.53 -15.75
N ALA A 67 3.84 0.66 -16.38
CA ALA A 67 5.06 1.34 -16.80
C ALA A 67 5.98 1.69 -15.62
N ILE A 68 5.41 2.19 -14.51
CA ILE A 68 6.15 2.48 -13.28
C ILE A 68 6.67 1.19 -12.66
N ASN A 69 5.82 0.17 -12.52
CA ASN A 69 6.18 -1.12 -11.94
C ASN A 69 7.35 -1.79 -12.68
N HIS A 70 7.39 -1.70 -14.01
CA HIS A 70 8.52 -2.19 -14.81
C HIS A 70 9.85 -1.51 -14.46
N GLN A 71 9.86 -0.23 -14.08
CA GLN A 71 11.07 0.44 -13.62
C GLN A 71 11.55 -0.13 -12.29
N PHE A 72 10.64 -0.31 -11.33
CA PHE A 72 10.96 -0.92 -10.03
C PHE A 72 11.50 -2.35 -10.15
N ILE A 73 10.92 -3.17 -11.04
CA ILE A 73 11.44 -4.53 -11.32
C ILE A 73 12.87 -4.46 -11.88
N LYS A 74 13.13 -3.55 -12.83
CA LYS A 74 14.48 -3.40 -13.44
C LYS A 74 15.51 -2.93 -12.43
N GLU A 75 15.11 -2.10 -11.47
CA GLU A 75 15.98 -1.57 -10.42
C GLU A 75 16.12 -2.50 -9.20
N ASP A 76 15.41 -3.64 -9.17
CA ASP A 76 15.29 -4.53 -8.01
C ASP A 76 14.84 -3.77 -6.74
N LYS A 77 13.85 -2.89 -6.90
CA LYS A 77 13.28 -2.07 -5.83
C LYS A 77 11.81 -2.40 -5.61
N ASN A 78 11.32 -2.02 -4.42
CA ASN A 78 9.91 -2.12 -4.07
C ASN A 78 9.33 -0.76 -3.69
N TYR A 79 8.01 -0.67 -3.76
CA TYR A 79 7.26 0.53 -3.39
C TYR A 79 6.00 0.18 -2.59
N ILE A 80 5.39 1.21 -2.00
CA ILE A 80 4.03 1.17 -1.46
C ILE A 80 3.09 1.69 -2.54
N LEU A 81 2.05 0.91 -2.85
CA LEU A 81 1.01 1.29 -3.80
C LEU A 81 -0.23 1.79 -3.05
N ILE A 82 -0.76 2.95 -3.44
CA ILE A 82 -2.00 3.52 -2.90
C ILE A 82 -2.94 3.83 -4.05
N GLY A 83 -4.22 3.47 -3.93
CA GLY A 83 -5.18 3.86 -4.96
C GLY A 83 -6.62 3.64 -4.53
N PRO A 84 -7.56 4.28 -5.24
CA PRO A 84 -8.97 4.23 -4.92
C PRO A 84 -9.59 2.91 -5.33
N GLY A 85 -10.49 2.39 -4.50
CA GLY A 85 -11.26 1.19 -4.80
C GLY A 85 -10.44 -0.11 -4.72
N ARG A 86 -11.01 -1.15 -5.32
CA ARG A 86 -10.47 -2.52 -5.38
C ARG A 86 -9.42 -2.68 -6.47
N TRP A 87 -8.26 -3.22 -6.10
CA TRP A 87 -7.27 -3.64 -7.08
C TRP A 87 -7.69 -4.94 -7.77
N GLY A 88 -7.63 -4.96 -9.10
CA GLY A 88 -8.01 -6.11 -9.92
C GLY A 88 -9.51 -6.27 -10.17
N SER A 89 -10.30 -5.23 -9.86
CA SER A 89 -11.72 -5.20 -10.20
C SER A 89 -11.92 -4.96 -11.71
N SER A 90 -12.71 -5.79 -12.37
CA SER A 90 -13.19 -5.52 -13.73
C SER A 90 -14.29 -4.45 -13.76
N ASP A 91 -14.94 -4.19 -12.62
CA ASP A 91 -15.90 -3.11 -12.48
C ASP A 91 -15.15 -1.81 -12.16
N SER A 92 -15.19 -0.89 -13.13
CA SER A 92 -14.53 0.41 -13.09
C SER A 92 -15.06 1.35 -12.00
N TRP A 93 -16.30 1.16 -11.55
CA TRP A 93 -16.86 1.92 -10.44
C TRP A 93 -16.34 1.42 -9.09
N LEU A 94 -15.89 0.16 -9.04
CA LEU A 94 -15.40 -0.45 -7.82
C LEU A 94 -13.89 -0.35 -7.66
N GLY A 95 -13.14 -0.10 -8.73
CA GLY A 95 -11.70 0.05 -8.66
C GLY A 95 -10.98 -0.08 -9.99
N ILE A 96 -9.73 -0.54 -9.95
CA ILE A 96 -8.81 -0.48 -11.08
C ILE A 96 -8.50 -1.91 -11.55
N PRO A 97 -8.67 -2.24 -12.85
CA PRO A 97 -8.51 -3.59 -13.40
C PRO A 97 -7.04 -4.01 -13.58
N VAL A 98 -6.20 -3.81 -12.57
CA VAL A 98 -4.80 -4.25 -12.59
C VAL A 98 -4.68 -5.77 -12.54
N LYS A 99 -3.74 -6.30 -13.33
CA LYS A 99 -3.26 -7.68 -13.21
C LYS A 99 -2.03 -7.70 -12.32
N TRP A 100 -1.78 -8.82 -11.64
CA TRP A 100 -0.63 -8.96 -10.74
C TRP A 100 0.71 -8.52 -11.34
N PRO A 101 1.10 -8.91 -12.59
CA PRO A 101 2.36 -8.47 -13.17
C PRO A 101 2.50 -6.95 -13.32
N GLN A 102 1.40 -6.21 -13.38
CA GLN A 102 1.39 -4.75 -13.53
C GLN A 102 1.72 -4.02 -12.23
N ILE A 103 1.64 -4.69 -11.07
CA ILE A 103 1.92 -4.09 -9.75
C ILE A 103 2.81 -4.99 -8.87
N SER A 104 3.49 -5.96 -9.47
CA SER A 104 4.19 -7.04 -8.77
C SER A 104 5.37 -6.62 -7.90
N ALA A 105 5.92 -5.42 -8.11
CA ALA A 105 6.97 -4.86 -7.25
C ALA A 105 6.43 -4.09 -6.03
N ALA A 106 5.10 -3.93 -5.90
CA ALA A 106 4.49 -3.39 -4.70
C ALA A 106 4.67 -4.35 -3.52
N LYS A 107 5.19 -3.85 -2.39
CA LYS A 107 5.37 -4.64 -1.16
C LYS A 107 4.31 -4.37 -0.11
N ILE A 108 3.65 -3.22 -0.22
CA ILE A 108 2.44 -2.87 0.52
C ILE A 108 1.45 -2.31 -0.49
N ILE A 109 0.21 -2.78 -0.46
CA ILE A 109 -0.89 -2.33 -1.31
C ILE A 109 -1.97 -1.76 -0.40
N ILE A 110 -2.38 -0.53 -0.67
CA ILE A 110 -3.43 0.19 0.04
C ILE A 110 -4.59 0.45 -0.90
N GLU A 111 -5.78 0.07 -0.44
CA GLU A 111 -7.05 0.41 -1.05
C GLU A 111 -7.68 1.55 -0.25
N ALA A 112 -7.76 2.72 -0.89
CA ALA A 112 -8.44 3.88 -0.36
C ALA A 112 -9.94 3.79 -0.71
N GLY A 113 -10.78 3.97 0.30
CA GLY A 113 -12.22 4.06 0.14
C GLY A 113 -12.61 5.18 -0.82
N GLN A 114 -13.73 4.97 -1.51
CA GLN A 114 -14.41 5.98 -2.33
C GLN A 114 -15.76 6.28 -1.71
N ASP A 115 -16.34 7.45 -2.04
CA ASP A 115 -17.64 7.88 -1.55
C ASP A 115 -18.69 6.74 -1.64
N ASN A 116 -19.35 6.46 -0.51
CA ASN A 116 -20.42 5.48 -0.35
C ASN A 116 -20.12 4.00 -0.65
N TYR A 117 -18.87 3.54 -0.69
CA TYR A 117 -18.60 2.12 -0.90
C TYR A 117 -17.61 1.49 0.09
N LYS A 118 -18.07 0.42 0.74
CA LYS A 118 -17.21 -0.46 1.55
C LYS A 118 -16.57 -1.50 0.64
N ILE A 119 -15.25 -1.47 0.56
CA ILE A 119 -14.49 -2.47 -0.18
C ILE A 119 -14.44 -3.75 0.65
N ASP A 120 -15.28 -4.74 0.33
CA ASP A 120 -15.04 -6.10 0.83
C ASP A 120 -13.76 -6.65 0.17
N PRO A 121 -12.81 -7.20 0.95
CA PRO A 121 -11.62 -7.82 0.42
C PRO A 121 -12.01 -9.04 -0.43
N SER A 122 -11.57 -9.07 -1.68
CA SER A 122 -11.80 -10.20 -2.57
C SER A 122 -10.90 -11.38 -2.15
N GLN A 123 -11.44 -12.28 -1.33
CA GLN A 123 -10.70 -13.45 -0.82
C GLN A 123 -10.58 -14.61 -1.85
N GLY A 124 -11.19 -14.50 -3.02
CA GLY A 124 -11.46 -15.64 -3.92
C GLY A 124 -10.66 -15.72 -5.23
N THR A 125 -9.65 -14.88 -5.47
CA THR A 125 -8.97 -14.84 -6.79
C THR A 125 -7.45 -14.95 -6.65
N HIS A 126 -6.76 -15.34 -7.74
CA HIS A 126 -5.29 -15.44 -7.83
C HIS A 126 -4.52 -14.25 -7.20
N PHE A 127 -5.14 -13.07 -7.17
CA PHE A 127 -4.63 -11.89 -6.50
C PHE A 127 -4.34 -12.12 -5.01
N PHE A 128 -5.27 -12.73 -4.26
CA PHE A 128 -5.10 -13.01 -2.83
C PHE A 128 -4.04 -14.09 -2.57
N GLN A 129 -3.97 -15.11 -3.42
CA GLN A 129 -2.90 -16.11 -3.37
C GLN A 129 -1.52 -15.48 -3.58
N ASN A 130 -1.41 -14.48 -4.45
CA ASN A 130 -0.17 -13.74 -4.66
C ASN A 130 0.17 -12.87 -3.44
N LEU A 131 -0.79 -12.13 -2.86
CA LEU A 131 -0.56 -11.33 -1.65
C LEU A 131 0.06 -12.17 -0.53
N THR A 132 -0.50 -13.35 -0.29
CA THR A 132 -0.03 -14.27 0.76
C THR A 132 1.32 -14.90 0.39
N SER A 133 1.48 -15.38 -0.84
CA SER A 133 2.72 -16.05 -1.29
C SER A 133 3.93 -15.11 -1.32
N PHE A 134 3.75 -13.87 -1.76
CA PHE A 134 4.82 -12.86 -1.86
C PHE A 134 4.96 -12.00 -0.59
N ARG A 135 4.16 -12.29 0.45
CA ARG A 135 4.13 -11.57 1.74
C ARG A 135 3.99 -10.07 1.53
N VAL A 136 3.01 -9.68 0.72
CA VAL A 136 2.65 -8.28 0.48
C VAL A 136 1.71 -7.84 1.60
N GLY A 137 2.02 -6.69 2.21
CA GLY A 137 1.11 -6.05 3.14
C GLY A 137 -0.12 -5.54 2.40
N TYR A 138 -1.31 -5.78 2.91
CA TYR A 138 -2.55 -5.34 2.26
C TYR A 138 -3.39 -4.58 3.25
N VAL A 139 -3.75 -3.35 2.91
CA VAL A 139 -4.36 -2.39 3.82
C VAL A 139 -5.58 -1.78 3.14
N THR A 140 -6.67 -1.63 3.88
CA THR A 140 -7.86 -0.90 3.41
C THR A 140 -8.06 0.29 4.33
N VAL A 141 -8.23 1.48 3.78
CA VAL A 141 -8.44 2.71 4.56
C VAL A 141 -9.66 3.43 4.01
N ASN A 142 -10.61 3.79 4.88
CA ASN A 142 -11.81 4.49 4.47
C ASN A 142 -12.01 5.75 5.30
N ALA A 143 -11.42 6.85 4.82
CA ALA A 143 -11.50 8.15 5.49
C ALA A 143 -12.94 8.69 5.57
N TYR A 144 -13.83 8.33 4.64
CA TYR A 144 -15.23 8.76 4.63
C TYR A 144 -16.09 8.15 5.72
N MET A 145 -15.66 7.01 6.29
CA MET A 145 -16.33 6.30 7.37
C MET A 145 -15.62 6.47 8.72
N ASP A 146 -14.69 7.42 8.81
CA ASP A 146 -13.77 7.59 9.94
C ASP A 146 -12.93 6.31 10.26
N GLU A 147 -12.74 5.44 9.27
CA GLU A 147 -11.97 4.19 9.37
C GLU A 147 -10.54 4.38 8.86
N GLY A 148 -9.77 5.19 9.60
CA GLY A 148 -8.39 5.52 9.26
C GLY A 148 -8.26 6.76 8.37
N PHE A 149 -7.04 7.07 7.94
CA PHE A 149 -6.76 8.24 7.11
C PHE A 149 -5.49 8.06 6.26
N ILE A 150 -5.40 8.89 5.23
CA ILE A 150 -4.18 9.13 4.43
C ILE A 150 -3.92 10.63 4.48
N ASP A 151 -2.70 11.03 4.85
CA ASP A 151 -2.25 12.42 4.82
C ASP A 151 -1.82 12.79 3.38
N SER A 152 -2.81 13.02 2.52
CA SER A 152 -2.59 13.37 1.11
C SER A 152 -1.82 14.68 0.96
N ASP A 153 -2.05 15.66 1.83
CA ASP A 153 -1.33 16.95 1.81
C ASP A 153 0.17 16.73 2.01
N TYR A 154 0.55 15.85 2.94
CA TYR A 154 1.95 15.47 3.11
C TYR A 154 2.51 14.76 1.87
N LEU A 155 1.77 13.81 1.27
CA LEU A 155 2.20 13.13 0.05
C LEU A 155 2.36 14.08 -1.15
N ASP A 156 1.49 15.07 -1.28
CA ASP A 156 1.47 16.05 -2.37
C ASP A 156 2.57 17.13 -2.18
N SER A 157 2.98 17.39 -0.94
CA SER A 157 4.08 18.32 -0.62
C SER A 157 5.46 17.83 -1.08
N ILE A 158 5.60 16.52 -1.29
CA ILE A 158 6.87 15.90 -1.68
C ILE A 158 7.03 15.99 -3.21
N PRO A 159 8.20 16.44 -3.71
CA PRO A 159 8.47 16.46 -5.14
C PRO A 159 8.33 15.08 -5.77
N ALA A 160 7.60 15.01 -6.88
CA ALA A 160 7.44 13.78 -7.63
C ALA A 160 8.76 13.39 -8.34
N VAL A 161 9.13 12.11 -8.26
CA VAL A 161 10.16 11.51 -9.11
C VAL A 161 9.62 11.32 -10.53
N GLN A 162 8.37 10.86 -10.61
CA GLN A 162 7.63 10.73 -11.84
C GLN A 162 6.16 11.09 -11.56
N GLU A 163 5.55 11.83 -12.49
CA GLU A 163 4.13 12.16 -12.43
C GLU A 163 3.52 12.01 -13.83
N THR A 164 2.40 11.30 -13.90
CA THR A 164 1.60 11.11 -15.10
C THR A 164 0.27 11.85 -14.95
N ALA A 165 -0.71 11.59 -15.83
CA ALA A 165 -2.02 12.20 -15.73
C ALA A 165 -2.74 11.77 -14.44
N MET A 166 -2.65 10.49 -14.07
CA MET A 166 -3.42 9.92 -12.96
C MET A 166 -2.56 9.33 -11.83
N VAL A 167 -1.29 9.03 -12.08
CA VAL A 167 -0.40 8.39 -11.11
C VAL A 167 0.74 9.34 -10.72
N ARG A 168 1.10 9.32 -9.45
CA ARG A 168 2.23 10.05 -8.91
C ARG A 168 3.15 9.11 -8.14
N HIS A 169 4.44 9.24 -8.38
CA HIS A 169 5.51 8.51 -7.71
C HIS A 169 6.39 9.50 -6.97
N ILE A 170 6.48 9.33 -5.65
CA ILE A 170 7.36 10.10 -4.76
C ILE A 170 8.42 9.18 -4.15
N ARG A 171 9.54 9.79 -3.76
CA ARG A 171 10.65 9.11 -3.09
C ARG A 171 11.18 9.94 -1.93
N PHE A 172 11.24 9.31 -0.77
CA PHE A 172 11.89 9.85 0.43
C PHE A 172 13.41 9.64 0.36
N ALA A 173 14.17 10.48 1.06
CA ALA A 173 15.62 10.32 1.11
C ALA A 173 16.03 9.08 1.93
N ASN A 174 15.24 8.75 2.95
CA ASN A 174 15.42 7.61 3.84
C ASN A 174 14.20 6.68 3.78
N PRO A 175 14.38 5.37 3.99
CA PRO A 175 13.26 4.45 4.12
C PRO A 175 12.31 4.86 5.24
N ILE A 176 11.02 4.85 4.91
CA ILE A 176 9.94 5.09 5.88
C ILE A 176 9.59 3.78 6.58
N GLN A 177 9.16 3.90 7.83
CA GLN A 177 8.76 2.75 8.62
C GLN A 177 7.26 2.48 8.44
N THR A 178 6.95 1.27 8.00
CA THR A 178 5.59 0.73 7.98
C THR A 178 5.45 -0.38 9.00
N ILE A 179 4.37 -0.34 9.78
CA ILE A 179 4.06 -1.30 10.83
C ILE A 179 2.71 -1.93 10.49
N ILE A 180 2.66 -3.25 10.36
CA ILE A 180 1.42 -4.01 10.19
C ILE A 180 1.28 -4.97 11.35
N ASN A 181 0.22 -4.81 12.15
CA ASN A 181 -0.13 -5.70 13.24
C ASN A 181 -1.30 -6.60 12.80
N GLY A 182 -0.99 -7.82 12.39
CA GLY A 182 -1.99 -8.76 11.90
C GLY A 182 -2.98 -9.26 12.96
N GLN A 183 -2.63 -9.16 14.25
CA GLN A 183 -3.53 -9.53 15.35
C GLN A 183 -4.57 -8.46 15.62
N LYS A 184 -4.13 -7.19 15.69
CA LYS A 184 -5.02 -6.04 15.84
C LYS A 184 -5.67 -5.61 14.51
N ARG A 185 -5.24 -6.19 13.39
CA ARG A 185 -5.62 -5.81 12.01
C ARG A 185 -5.35 -4.34 11.70
N THR A 186 -4.32 -3.75 12.29
CA THR A 186 -3.98 -2.34 12.10
C THR A 186 -2.71 -2.18 11.25
N ALA A 187 -2.64 -1.07 10.52
CA ALA A 187 -1.43 -0.64 9.82
C ALA A 187 -1.15 0.85 10.06
N VAL A 188 0.14 1.18 10.17
CA VAL A 188 0.66 2.55 10.26
C VAL A 188 1.80 2.71 9.27
N ILE A 189 1.81 3.82 8.54
CA ILE A 189 2.97 4.30 7.78
C ILE A 189 3.42 5.62 8.39
N LEU A 190 4.68 5.71 8.79
CA LEU A 190 5.24 6.89 9.44
C LEU A 190 5.86 7.86 8.42
N LYS A 191 5.85 9.15 8.78
CA LYS A 191 6.57 10.19 8.04
C LYS A 191 8.08 9.96 8.10
N GLU A 192 8.81 10.56 7.16
CA GLU A 192 10.26 10.40 7.08
C GLU A 192 10.93 10.91 8.36
N GLY A 193 11.92 10.16 8.86
CA GLY A 193 12.64 10.49 10.09
C GLY A 193 11.97 10.02 11.38
N VAL A 194 10.67 9.70 11.36
CA VAL A 194 9.98 9.11 12.51
C VAL A 194 10.21 7.61 12.54
N LYS A 195 10.64 7.09 13.71
CA LYS A 195 10.80 5.65 13.95
C LYS A 195 10.33 5.28 15.34
N VAL A 196 9.54 4.22 15.41
CA VAL A 196 9.20 3.56 16.66
C VAL A 196 10.23 2.47 16.91
N LYS A 197 10.83 2.49 18.10
CA LYS A 197 11.76 1.46 18.56
C LYS A 197 10.95 0.29 19.14
N LYS A 198 11.46 -0.94 18.92
CA LYS A 198 10.95 -2.14 19.59
C LYS A 198 11.18 -2.08 21.09
#